data_AF-A0A2U0S3S5-F1
#
_entry.id   AF-A0A2U0S3S5-F1
#
_cell.length_a   1.000
_cell.length_b   1.000
_cell.length_c   1.000
_cell.angle_alpha   90.00
_cell.angle_beta   90.00
_cell.angle_gamma   90.00
#
_symmetry.space_group_name_H-M   'P 1'
#
loop_
_entity.id
_entity.type
_entity.pdbx_description
1 polymer ?
#
loop_
_entity_poly.entity_id
_entity_poly.type
_entity_poly.pdbx_seq_one_letter_code
_entity_poly.pdbx_strand_id
1 'polypeptide(L)'
;MPKPKKPLFSGEFLLHNRYQLATRSFFCGLMAISTKQELQFLLHRSWEIEKKFESLSVWKGFVAVDSTYRATVLTLARESHKHRLDLEQLLETLHLKSPTDEIPEATFDFEGMLDAEILQRIIGHDKTVADLYTELAEKTDPKLVAALSGVEDVDFFYKILRQLVEDENRHVKMVNALTGIITRIQ
;
A
#
# COMPACT_ATOMS: atom_id res chain seq x y z
N MET A 1 -48.61 -26.37 37.67
CA MET A 1 -47.43 -25.52 37.41
C MET A 1 -46.17 -26.24 37.87
N PRO A 2 -45.31 -26.73 36.95
CA PRO A 2 -44.02 -27.31 37.32
C PRO A 2 -42.90 -26.28 37.21
N LYS A 3 -42.00 -26.27 38.20
CA LYS A 3 -40.78 -25.43 38.26
C LYS A 3 -39.77 -25.82 37.17
N PRO A 4 -38.95 -24.89 36.65
CA PRO A 4 -37.95 -25.23 35.64
C PRO A 4 -36.74 -25.94 36.26
N LYS A 5 -36.31 -27.02 35.59
CA LYS A 5 -35.05 -27.74 35.84
C LYS A 5 -33.89 -26.94 35.23
N LYS A 6 -32.84 -26.68 36.02
CA LYS A 6 -31.49 -26.38 35.50
C LYS A 6 -30.86 -27.68 34.98
N PRO A 7 -29.97 -27.59 33.97
CA PRO A 7 -28.80 -28.44 33.93
C PRO A 7 -27.51 -27.64 34.13
N LEU A 8 -26.60 -28.25 34.89
CA LEU A 8 -25.21 -27.89 35.10
C LEU A 8 -24.35 -28.38 33.92
N PHE A 9 -23.41 -27.53 33.50
CA PHE A 9 -22.06 -27.75 32.96
C PHE A 9 -21.67 -29.08 32.29
N SER A 10 -21.05 -28.99 31.11
CA SER A 10 -19.61 -29.28 30.90
C SER A 10 -19.29 -29.25 29.40
N GLY A 11 -18.09 -28.77 29.04
CA GLY A 11 -17.61 -28.80 27.67
C GLY A 11 -16.59 -27.70 27.39
N GLU A 12 -15.37 -27.87 27.92
CA GLU A 12 -14.19 -27.23 27.38
C GLU A 12 -14.08 -27.53 25.88
N PHE A 13 -14.15 -26.51 25.02
CA PHE A 13 -13.70 -26.61 23.65
C PHE A 13 -12.98 -25.31 23.23
N LEU A 14 -11.66 -25.47 23.16
CA LEU A 14 -10.74 -24.85 22.21
C LEU A 14 -10.63 -23.31 22.19
N LEU A 15 -9.59 -22.86 22.89
CA LEU A 15 -8.50 -22.05 22.32
C LEU A 15 -8.62 -21.86 20.80
N HIS A 16 -9.03 -20.66 20.37
CA HIS A 16 -8.54 -19.96 19.16
C HIS A 16 -9.29 -18.62 19.06
N ASN A 17 -8.87 -17.63 19.85
CA ASN A 17 -9.15 -16.24 19.52
C ASN A 17 -8.07 -15.31 20.08
N ARG A 18 -6.81 -15.64 19.77
CA ARG A 18 -5.74 -14.64 19.72
C ARG A 18 -5.64 -14.17 18.27
N TYR A 19 -5.39 -12.88 18.10
CA TYR A 19 -5.17 -12.19 16.82
C TYR A 19 -6.40 -11.64 16.10
N GLN A 20 -7.21 -10.83 16.78
CA GLN A 20 -7.83 -9.68 16.12
C GLN A 20 -7.66 -8.44 16.99
N LEU A 21 -7.39 -7.31 16.32
CA LEU A 21 -7.18 -5.95 16.84
C LEU A 21 -5.74 -5.60 17.26
N ALA A 22 -4.85 -5.56 16.28
CA ALA A 22 -3.68 -4.69 16.32
C ALA A 22 -3.21 -4.27 14.92
N THR A 23 -4.08 -3.72 14.07
CA THR A 23 -3.65 -2.80 13.01
C THR A 23 -3.64 -1.38 13.59
N ARG A 24 -2.85 -1.19 14.65
CA ARG A 24 -2.34 0.14 14.98
C ARG A 24 -1.18 0.35 14.03
N SER A 25 -1.20 1.49 13.35
CA SER A 25 -0.08 2.03 12.58
C SER A 25 1.20 1.92 13.43
N PHE A 26 2.00 0.89 13.16
CA PHE A 26 3.35 0.71 13.69
C PHE A 26 4.30 1.25 12.63
N PHE A 27 4.28 2.56 12.41
CA PHE A 27 5.41 3.22 11.78
C PHE A 27 5.93 4.31 12.69
N CYS A 28 7.24 4.27 12.83
CA CYS A 28 8.03 4.78 13.92
C CYS A 28 7.87 6.30 14.07
N GLY A 29 7.26 6.75 15.17
CA GLY A 29 7.42 8.13 15.61
C GLY A 29 8.89 8.38 15.98
N LEU A 30 9.46 9.45 15.41
CA LEU A 30 10.75 10.10 15.75
C LEU A 30 12.08 9.64 15.12
N MET A 31 12.15 8.63 14.24
CA MET A 31 13.46 8.23 13.67
C MET A 31 13.64 8.68 12.22
N ALA A 32 14.75 9.38 11.96
CA ALA A 32 15.21 9.73 10.63
C ALA A 32 15.80 8.51 9.92
N ILE A 33 15.47 8.32 8.63
CA ILE A 33 16.03 7.28 7.79
C ILE A 33 17.47 7.68 7.48
N SER A 34 18.42 7.03 8.15
CA SER A 34 19.82 7.47 8.21
C SER A 34 20.81 6.39 7.79
N THR A 35 20.31 5.19 7.44
CA THR A 35 21.15 4.08 6.99
C THR A 35 20.80 3.63 5.56
N LYS A 36 21.82 3.18 4.82
CA LYS A 36 21.66 2.62 3.46
C LYS A 36 20.65 1.45 3.46
N GLN A 37 20.72 0.59 4.47
CA GLN A 37 19.91 -0.62 4.57
C GLN A 37 18.44 -0.29 4.80
N GLU A 38 18.14 0.69 5.65
CA GLU A 38 16.77 1.13 5.91
C GLU A 38 16.17 1.81 4.67
N LEU A 39 16.90 2.71 4.02
CA LEU A 39 16.46 3.34 2.78
C LEU A 39 16.19 2.31 1.69
N GLN A 40 17.11 1.35 1.49
CA GLN A 40 16.92 0.28 0.52
C GLN A 40 15.70 -0.58 0.85
N PHE A 41 15.53 -0.96 2.12
CA PHE A 41 14.38 -1.75 2.55
C PHE A 41 13.06 -1.05 2.23
N LEU A 42 12.95 0.24 2.54
CA LEU A 42 11.72 0.99 2.31
C LEU A 42 11.44 1.20 0.81
N LEU A 43 12.46 1.53 0.00
CA LEU A 43 12.31 1.62 -1.46
C LEU A 43 11.94 0.27 -2.09
N HIS A 44 12.50 -0.84 -1.61
CA HIS A 44 12.09 -2.19 -2.03
C HIS A 44 10.63 -2.46 -1.68
N ARG A 45 10.19 -2.10 -0.48
CA ARG A 45 8.78 -2.26 -0.06
C ARG A 45 7.84 -1.42 -0.91
N SER A 46 8.19 -0.17 -1.24
CA SER A 46 7.43 0.63 -2.18
C SER A 46 7.32 -0.06 -3.54
N TRP A 47 8.45 -0.48 -4.11
CA TRP A 47 8.50 -1.12 -5.42
C TRP A 47 7.66 -2.39 -5.48
N GLU A 48 7.70 -3.20 -4.43
CA GLU A 48 6.90 -4.42 -4.33
C GLU A 48 5.40 -4.13 -4.29
N ILE A 49 4.99 -3.04 -3.64
CA ILE A 49 3.57 -2.66 -3.60
C ILE A 49 3.12 -2.21 -4.99
N GLU A 50 3.89 -1.38 -5.69
CA GLU A 50 3.60 -0.95 -7.05
C GLU A 50 3.51 -2.15 -8.01
N LYS A 51 4.51 -3.04 -7.98
CA LYS A 51 4.50 -4.26 -8.80
C LYS A 51 3.28 -5.14 -8.53
N LYS A 52 2.84 -5.25 -7.27
CA LYS A 52 1.63 -6.02 -6.93
C LYS A 52 0.38 -5.37 -7.49
N PHE A 53 0.33 -4.05 -7.54
CA PHE A 53 -0.77 -3.34 -8.16
C PHE A 53 -0.78 -3.55 -9.69
N GLU A 54 0.35 -3.78 -10.33
CA GLU A 54 0.38 -4.20 -11.75
C GLU A 54 -0.05 -5.67 -11.99
N SER A 55 -0.02 -6.50 -10.94
CA SER A 55 -0.21 -7.95 -11.05
C SER A 55 -1.65 -8.35 -11.41
N LEU A 56 -1.87 -9.66 -11.59
CA LEU A 56 -3.16 -10.30 -11.91
C LEU A 56 -4.33 -9.80 -11.07
N SER A 57 -4.05 -9.31 -9.87
CA SER A 57 -5.04 -8.77 -8.94
C SER A 57 -5.75 -7.52 -9.46
N VAL A 58 -5.07 -6.56 -10.10
CA VAL A 58 -5.77 -5.40 -10.67
C VAL A 58 -6.50 -5.76 -11.96
N TRP A 59 -6.02 -6.76 -12.70
CA TRP A 59 -6.77 -7.34 -13.82
C TRP A 59 -8.05 -8.04 -13.37
N LYS A 60 -8.06 -8.70 -12.21
CA LYS A 60 -9.29 -9.21 -11.59
C LYS A 60 -10.24 -8.07 -11.24
N GLY A 61 -9.72 -6.96 -10.70
CA GLY A 61 -10.52 -5.76 -10.44
C GLY A 61 -11.13 -5.18 -11.72
N PHE A 62 -10.35 -5.07 -12.78
CA PHE A 62 -10.81 -4.61 -14.10
C PHE A 62 -11.93 -5.47 -14.68
N VAL A 63 -11.83 -6.80 -14.52
CA VAL A 63 -12.87 -7.73 -14.97
C VAL A 63 -14.11 -7.66 -14.09
N ALA A 64 -13.92 -7.49 -12.78
CA ALA A 64 -15.00 -7.51 -11.79
C ALA A 64 -15.87 -6.24 -11.81
N VAL A 65 -15.34 -5.08 -12.20
CA VAL A 65 -16.11 -3.83 -12.26
C VAL A 65 -16.83 -3.62 -13.61
N ASP A 66 -17.91 -2.84 -13.55
CA ASP A 66 -18.64 -2.38 -14.73
C ASP A 66 -17.78 -1.51 -15.65
N SER A 67 -18.17 -1.47 -16.93
CA SER A 67 -17.45 -0.75 -17.99
C SER A 67 -17.15 0.72 -17.68
N THR A 68 -17.99 1.37 -16.86
CA THR A 68 -17.83 2.76 -16.41
C THR A 68 -16.58 2.96 -15.55
N TYR A 69 -16.17 1.97 -14.76
CA TYR A 69 -15.05 2.07 -13.82
C TYR A 69 -13.75 1.48 -14.36
N ARG A 70 -13.83 0.69 -15.43
CA ARG A 70 -12.68 0.04 -16.07
C ARG A 70 -11.58 1.00 -16.50
N ALA A 71 -11.96 2.17 -17.02
CA ALA A 71 -11.00 3.19 -17.42
C ALA A 71 -10.16 3.67 -16.22
N THR A 72 -10.81 3.89 -15.07
CA THR A 72 -10.13 4.27 -13.83
C THR A 72 -9.17 3.19 -13.37
N VAL A 73 -9.59 1.92 -13.34
CA VAL A 73 -8.72 0.80 -12.95
C VAL A 73 -7.50 0.69 -13.88
N LEU A 74 -7.68 0.87 -15.18
CA LEU A 74 -6.55 0.88 -16.13
C LEU A 74 -5.60 2.05 -15.93
N THR A 75 -6.12 3.25 -15.62
CA THR A 75 -5.29 4.41 -15.32
C THR A 75 -4.42 4.13 -14.10
N LEU A 76 -5.03 3.65 -13.01
CA LEU A 76 -4.28 3.32 -11.78
C LEU A 76 -3.19 2.28 -12.06
N ALA A 77 -3.51 1.21 -12.80
CA ALA A 77 -2.53 0.17 -13.14
C ALA A 77 -1.35 0.71 -13.95
N ARG A 78 -1.61 1.63 -14.88
CA ARG A 78 -0.56 2.26 -15.72
C ARG A 78 0.29 3.23 -14.93
N GLU A 79 -0.31 4.01 -14.03
CA GLU A 79 0.42 4.97 -13.20
C GLU A 79 1.29 4.23 -12.18
N SER A 80 0.77 3.18 -11.55
CA SER A 80 1.58 2.30 -10.69
C SER A 80 2.77 1.67 -11.42
N HIS A 81 2.58 1.25 -12.68
CA HIS A 81 3.70 0.81 -13.51
C HIS A 81 4.79 1.86 -13.70
N LYS A 82 4.38 3.11 -13.95
CA LYS A 82 5.32 4.22 -14.07
C LYS A 82 6.04 4.46 -12.74
N HIS A 83 5.33 4.43 -11.61
CA HIS A 83 5.92 4.61 -10.29
C HIS A 83 6.95 3.54 -9.95
N ARG A 84 6.68 2.28 -10.32
CA ARG A 84 7.67 1.20 -10.21
C ARG A 84 8.95 1.52 -10.98
N LEU A 85 8.84 2.04 -12.20
CA LEU A 85 10.00 2.45 -13.01
C LEU A 85 10.75 3.64 -12.39
N ASP A 86 10.02 4.62 -11.83
CA ASP A 86 10.61 5.75 -11.11
C ASP A 86 11.40 5.26 -9.88
N LEU A 87 10.89 4.25 -9.15
CA LEU A 87 11.59 3.62 -8.04
C LEU A 87 12.83 2.83 -8.48
N GLU A 88 12.77 2.14 -9.62
CA GLU A 88 13.94 1.47 -10.20
C GLU A 88 15.04 2.49 -10.53
N GLN A 89 14.65 3.63 -11.09
CA GLN A 89 15.58 4.73 -11.36
C GLN A 89 16.21 5.26 -10.06
N LEU A 90 15.41 5.46 -8.99
CA LEU A 90 15.95 5.87 -7.69
C LEU A 90 16.95 4.86 -7.12
N LEU A 91 16.65 3.57 -7.20
CA LEU A 91 17.55 2.51 -6.74
C LEU A 91 18.88 2.51 -7.51
N GLU A 92 18.82 2.71 -8.83
CA GLU A 92 20.00 2.81 -9.69
C GLU A 92 20.86 4.04 -9.34
N THR A 93 20.23 5.22 -9.25
CA THR A 93 20.89 6.48 -8.88
C THR A 93 21.57 6.38 -7.51
N LEU A 94 20.95 5.72 -6.54
CA LEU A 94 21.48 5.54 -5.19
C LEU A 94 22.49 4.38 -5.06
N HIS A 95 22.79 3.67 -6.17
CA HIS A 95 23.63 2.47 -6.18
C HIS A 95 23.19 1.44 -5.12
N LEU A 96 21.88 1.24 -5.04
CA LEU A 96 21.23 0.24 -4.19
C LEU A 96 21.00 -1.04 -4.99
N LYS A 97 20.82 -2.15 -4.28
CA LYS A 97 20.50 -3.42 -4.94
C LYS A 97 19.10 -3.34 -5.56
N SER A 98 18.90 -4.01 -6.69
CA SER A 98 17.55 -4.22 -7.22
C SER A 98 16.72 -5.10 -6.28
N PRO A 99 15.40 -4.88 -6.19
CA PRO A 99 14.49 -5.71 -5.42
C PRO A 99 14.42 -7.13 -6.00
N THR A 100 14.11 -8.08 -5.12
CA THR A 100 13.92 -9.50 -5.47
C THR A 100 12.44 -9.85 -5.34
N ASP A 101 11.96 -10.82 -6.14
CA ASP A 101 10.55 -11.24 -6.18
C ASP A 101 10.16 -12.13 -4.99
N GLU A 102 10.46 -11.67 -3.77
CA GLU A 102 10.41 -12.51 -2.57
C GLU A 102 9.06 -12.53 -1.84
N ILE A 103 8.10 -11.65 -2.19
CA ILE A 103 6.76 -11.70 -1.57
C ILE A 103 5.77 -12.47 -2.46
N PRO A 104 5.05 -13.48 -1.90
CA PRO A 104 3.93 -14.12 -2.57
C PRO A 104 2.89 -13.12 -3.08
N GLU A 105 2.31 -13.39 -4.25
CA GLU A 105 1.16 -12.63 -4.75
C GLU A 105 0.03 -12.67 -3.72
N ALA A 106 -0.40 -11.50 -3.25
CA ALA A 106 -1.66 -11.40 -2.54
C ALA A 106 -2.78 -11.60 -3.56
N THR A 107 -3.52 -12.70 -3.42
CA THR A 107 -4.73 -12.92 -4.23
C THR A 107 -5.82 -12.00 -3.73
N PHE A 108 -6.20 -11.02 -4.55
CA PHE A 108 -7.43 -10.30 -4.28
C PHE A 108 -8.60 -11.18 -4.69
N ASP A 109 -9.53 -11.30 -3.76
CA ASP A 109 -10.83 -11.88 -4.00
C ASP A 109 -11.84 -10.73 -4.00
N PHE A 110 -12.48 -10.55 -5.15
CA PHE A 110 -13.51 -9.53 -5.37
C PHE A 110 -14.89 -10.18 -5.54
N GLU A 111 -15.00 -11.50 -5.34
CA GLU A 111 -16.26 -12.20 -5.47
C GLU A 111 -17.31 -11.62 -4.49
N GLY A 112 -18.47 -11.27 -5.03
CA GLY A 112 -19.58 -10.70 -4.25
C GLY A 112 -19.39 -9.26 -3.77
N MET A 113 -18.30 -8.57 -4.14
CA MET A 113 -18.10 -7.16 -3.82
C MET A 113 -18.81 -6.25 -4.83
N LEU A 114 -19.30 -5.11 -4.35
CA LEU A 114 -19.78 -4.03 -5.22
C LEU A 114 -18.60 -3.29 -5.86
N ASP A 115 -18.81 -2.73 -7.05
CA ASP A 115 -17.77 -1.95 -7.77
C ASP A 115 -17.11 -0.88 -6.91
N ALA A 116 -17.90 -0.17 -6.10
CA ALA A 116 -17.38 0.85 -5.20
C ALA A 116 -16.47 0.25 -4.11
N GLU A 117 -16.78 -0.95 -3.60
CA GLU A 117 -15.95 -1.65 -2.62
C GLU A 117 -14.66 -2.17 -3.25
N ILE A 118 -14.74 -2.66 -4.49
CA ILE A 118 -13.57 -3.08 -5.28
C ILE A 118 -12.62 -1.90 -5.46
N LEU A 119 -13.15 -0.75 -5.93
CA LEU A 119 -12.37 0.47 -6.11
C LEU A 119 -11.78 1.00 -4.79
N GLN A 120 -12.54 0.98 -3.69
CA GLN A 120 -12.03 1.37 -2.37
C GLN A 120 -10.93 0.43 -1.85
N ARG A 121 -11.03 -0.86 -2.16
CA ARG A 121 -9.98 -1.83 -1.81
C ARG A 121 -8.72 -1.62 -2.63
N ILE A 122 -8.86 -1.29 -3.91
CA ILE A 122 -7.76 -0.90 -4.80
C ILE A 122 -7.03 0.32 -4.23
N ILE A 123 -7.72 1.43 -3.94
CA ILE A 123 -7.05 2.64 -3.41
C ILE A 123 -6.56 2.54 -1.97
N GLY A 124 -6.86 1.45 -1.26
CA GLY A 124 -6.22 1.16 0.02
C GLY A 124 -4.71 1.00 -0.13
N HIS A 125 -4.26 0.53 -1.30
CA HIS A 125 -2.84 0.46 -1.66
C HIS A 125 -2.27 1.86 -1.85
N ASP A 126 -2.87 2.67 -2.70
CA ASP A 126 -2.47 4.05 -2.99
C ASP A 126 -2.26 4.87 -1.70
N LYS A 127 -3.19 4.77 -0.74
CA LYS A 127 -3.04 5.42 0.58
C LYS A 127 -1.81 4.93 1.34
N THR A 128 -1.59 3.62 1.36
CA THR A 128 -0.45 3.01 2.06
C THR A 128 0.87 3.46 1.44
N VAL A 129 0.94 3.54 0.11
CA VAL A 129 2.18 3.95 -0.56
C VAL A 129 2.38 5.47 -0.49
N ALA A 130 1.31 6.28 -0.56
CA ALA A 130 1.43 7.73 -0.36
C ALA A 130 2.04 8.08 1.01
N ASP A 131 1.59 7.38 2.07
CA ASP A 131 2.16 7.53 3.40
C ASP A 131 3.65 7.13 3.43
N LEU A 132 4.00 6.00 2.79
CA LEU A 132 5.38 5.53 2.70
C LEU A 132 6.29 6.50 1.92
N TYR A 133 5.82 7.05 0.80
CA TYR A 133 6.55 8.05 0.03
C TYR A 133 6.72 9.36 0.79
N THR A 134 5.69 9.78 1.54
CA THR A 134 5.75 10.95 2.42
C THR A 134 6.82 10.75 3.48
N GLU A 135 6.82 9.59 4.14
CA GLU A 135 7.82 9.21 5.14
C GLU A 135 9.24 9.20 4.56
N LEU A 136 9.44 8.62 3.36
CA LEU A 136 10.72 8.66 2.65
C LEU A 136 11.15 10.10 2.34
N ALA A 137 10.25 10.94 1.86
CA ALA A 137 10.55 12.32 1.49
C ALA A 137 10.85 13.22 2.69
N GLU A 138 10.17 13.01 3.82
CA GLU A 138 10.28 13.86 5.00
C GLU A 138 11.38 13.40 5.96
N LYS A 139 11.68 12.10 6.02
CA LYS A 139 12.56 11.53 7.05
C LYS A 139 13.91 11.03 6.55
N THR A 140 14.12 10.90 5.24
CA THR A 140 15.44 10.52 4.71
C THR A 140 16.44 11.66 4.93
N ASP A 141 17.59 11.35 5.54
CA ASP A 141 18.68 12.31 5.72
C ASP A 141 19.29 12.67 4.34
N PRO A 142 19.27 13.95 3.92
CA PRO A 142 19.87 14.37 2.66
C PRO A 142 21.36 14.01 2.56
N LYS A 143 22.08 13.93 3.69
CA LYS A 143 23.49 13.53 3.72
C LYS A 143 23.67 12.06 3.36
N LEU A 144 22.72 11.19 3.71
CA LEU A 144 22.73 9.80 3.30
C LEU A 144 22.58 9.70 1.77
N VAL A 145 21.62 10.44 1.20
CA VAL A 145 21.39 10.49 -0.25
C VAL A 145 22.63 10.98 -0.98
N ALA A 146 23.20 12.10 -0.52
CA ALA A 146 24.42 12.67 -1.09
C ALA A 146 25.61 11.71 -1.01
N ALA A 147 25.75 10.96 0.08
CA ALA A 147 26.81 9.97 0.24
C ALA A 147 26.65 8.75 -0.66
N LEU A 148 25.42 8.41 -1.08
CA LEU A 148 25.12 7.26 -1.93
C LEU A 148 25.18 7.59 -3.43
N SER A 149 24.76 8.79 -3.83
CA SER A 149 24.56 9.18 -5.23
C SER A 149 25.36 10.39 -5.71
N GLY A 150 25.85 11.24 -4.80
CA GLY A 150 26.37 12.57 -5.14
C GLY A 150 25.41 13.68 -4.73
N VAL A 151 25.90 14.91 -4.64
CA VAL A 151 25.10 16.06 -4.14
C VAL A 151 24.08 16.53 -5.17
N GLU A 152 24.44 16.41 -6.45
CA GLU A 152 23.63 16.73 -7.62
C GLU A 152 22.33 15.93 -7.72
N ASP A 153 22.32 14.70 -7.18
CA ASP A 153 21.19 13.76 -7.28
C ASP A 153 20.23 13.85 -6.09
N VAL A 154 20.57 14.64 -5.06
CA VAL A 154 19.72 14.83 -3.88
C VAL A 154 18.38 15.47 -4.28
N ASP A 155 18.41 16.53 -5.08
CA ASP A 155 17.20 17.21 -5.53
C ASP A 155 16.33 16.31 -6.41
N PHE A 156 16.97 15.48 -7.25
CA PHE A 156 16.27 14.50 -8.07
C PHE A 156 15.51 13.49 -7.20
N PHE A 157 16.16 12.90 -6.19
CA PHE A 157 15.54 11.96 -5.26
C PHE A 157 14.27 12.52 -4.60
N TYR A 158 14.36 13.71 -3.98
CA TYR A 158 13.21 14.29 -3.29
C TYR A 158 12.12 14.76 -4.26
N LYS A 159 12.49 15.21 -5.46
CA LYS A 159 11.52 15.59 -6.49
C LYS A 159 10.68 14.40 -6.93
N ILE A 160 11.31 13.25 -7.18
CA ILE A 160 10.59 12.03 -7.55
C ILE A 160 9.64 11.62 -6.43
N LEU A 161 10.11 11.53 -5.17
CA LEU A 161 9.25 11.12 -4.05
C LEU A 161 8.05 12.05 -3.86
N ARG A 162 8.22 13.38 -4.00
CA ARG A 162 7.10 14.32 -3.92
C ARG A 162 6.10 14.13 -5.06
N GLN A 163 6.58 13.87 -6.27
CA GLN A 163 5.70 13.56 -7.40
C GLN A 163 4.90 12.29 -7.15
N LEU A 164 5.52 11.25 -6.61
CA LEU A 164 4.85 10.00 -6.25
C LEU A 164 3.75 10.24 -5.20
N VAL A 165 4.02 11.04 -4.16
CA VAL A 165 3.01 11.44 -3.16
C VAL A 165 1.83 12.19 -3.82
N GLU A 166 2.11 13.11 -4.74
CA GLU A 166 1.08 13.88 -5.45
C GLU A 166 0.21 12.99 -6.35
N ASP A 167 0.82 12.04 -7.05
CA ASP A 167 0.14 11.09 -7.92
C ASP A 167 -0.80 10.17 -7.10
N GLU A 168 -0.32 9.60 -5.99
CA GLU A 168 -1.17 8.75 -5.13
C GLU A 168 -2.34 9.53 -4.51
N ASN A 169 -2.09 10.76 -4.07
CA ASN A 169 -3.17 11.62 -3.59
C ASN A 169 -4.19 11.96 -4.68
N ARG A 170 -3.76 12.07 -5.94
CA ARG A 170 -4.65 12.26 -7.09
C ARG A 170 -5.47 11.00 -7.35
N HIS A 171 -4.87 9.81 -7.27
CA HIS A 171 -5.58 8.53 -7.40
C HIS A 171 -6.72 8.40 -6.38
N VAL A 172 -6.41 8.64 -5.10
CA VAL A 172 -7.38 8.58 -4.00
C VAL A 172 -8.54 9.55 -4.23
N LYS A 173 -8.25 10.79 -4.67
CA LYS A 173 -9.29 11.78 -5.00
C LYS A 173 -10.16 11.35 -6.17
N MET A 174 -9.54 10.83 -7.24
CA MET A 174 -10.24 10.35 -8.43
C MET A 174 -11.24 9.24 -8.07
N VAL A 175 -10.83 8.26 -7.27
CA VAL A 175 -11.71 7.16 -6.88
C VAL A 175 -12.78 7.59 -5.89
N ASN A 176 -12.45 8.41 -4.89
CA ASN A 176 -13.45 8.91 -3.94
C ASN A 176 -14.55 9.73 -4.63
N ALA A 177 -14.23 10.45 -5.72
CA ALA A 177 -15.22 11.16 -6.51
C ALA A 177 -16.20 10.22 -7.25
N LEU A 178 -15.75 9.01 -7.59
CA LEU A 178 -16.53 8.00 -8.30
C LEU A 178 -17.37 7.12 -7.37
N THR A 179 -16.84 6.76 -6.21
CA THR A 179 -17.51 5.88 -5.24
C THR A 179 -18.35 6.61 -4.20
N GLY A 180 -18.19 7.94 -4.12
CA GLY A 180 -18.58 8.70 -2.93
C GLY A 180 -17.66 8.41 -1.74
N ILE A 181 -17.74 9.22 -0.70
CA ILE A 181 -17.08 8.94 0.58
C ILE A 181 -17.92 7.87 1.29
N ILE A 182 -17.50 6.61 1.20
CA ILE A 182 -18.10 5.53 1.99
C ILE A 182 -17.45 5.55 3.38
N THR A 183 -18.01 6.35 4.30
CA THR A 183 -17.71 6.19 5.73
C THR A 183 -18.47 4.99 6.26
N ARG A 184 -17.74 3.91 6.56
CA ARG A 184 -18.32 2.76 7.25
C ARG A 184 -18.79 3.22 8.64
N ILE A 185 -20.11 3.24 8.87
CA ILE A 185 -20.66 3.47 10.20
C ILE A 185 -20.28 2.26 11.04
N GLN A 186 -19.49 2.49 12.10
CA GLN A 186 -19.15 1.50 13.12
C GLN A 186 -20.17 1.53 14.25
#